data_AF-A0A838IBU4-F1
#
_entry.id   AF-A0A838IBU4-F1
#
_cell.length_a   1.000
_cell.length_b   1.000
_cell.length_c   1.000
_cell.angle_alpha   90.00
_cell.angle_beta   90.00
_cell.angle_gamma   90.00
#
_symmetry.space_group_name_H-M   'P 1'
#
loop_
_entity.id
_entity.type
_entity.pdbx_description
1 polymer ?
#
loop_
_entity_poly.entity_id
_entity_poly.type
_entity_poly.pdbx_seq_one_letter_code
_entity_poly.pdbx_strand_id
1 'polypeptide(L)' 'MNALLLAMADFLDPGRGPDQRGDFRISPTVFVAMLVAGFVIGTVGHLARSRTLQAVGIGLIFLATVLVPLALGVSR' A
#
# COMPACT_ATOMS: atom_id res chain seq x y z
N MET A 1 5.50 -24.20 31.20
CA MET A 1 5.90 -22.97 30.48
C MET A 1 4.79 -21.94 30.69
N ASN A 2 5.10 -20.73 31.18
CA ASN A 2 4.08 -19.71 31.50
C ASN A 2 3.64 -18.95 30.23
N ALA A 3 2.35 -18.59 30.11
CA ALA A 3 1.78 -17.95 28.91
C ALA A 3 2.45 -16.61 28.57
N LEU A 4 2.84 -15.85 29.59
CA LEU A 4 3.59 -14.60 29.42
C LEU A 4 4.95 -14.82 28.72
N LEU A 5 5.64 -15.91 29.08
CA LEU A 5 6.95 -16.24 28.54
C LEU A 5 6.87 -16.65 27.05
N LEU A 6 5.76 -17.30 26.66
CA LEU A 6 5.45 -17.59 25.26
C LEU A 6 5.15 -16.31 24.48
N ALA A 7 4.33 -15.40 25.02
CA ALA A 7 4.02 -14.13 24.36
C ALA A 7 5.27 -13.24 24.19
N MET A 8 6.16 -13.21 25.18
CA MET A 8 7.43 -12.48 25.08
C MET A 8 8.40 -13.11 24.08
N ALA A 9 8.47 -14.45 24.03
CA ALA A 9 9.28 -15.14 23.03
C ALA A 9 8.76 -14.92 21.60
N ASP A 10 7.44 -14.89 21.42
CA ASP A 10 6.78 -14.66 20.12
C ASP A 10 7.00 -13.22 19.63
N PHE A 11 6.97 -12.22 20.52
CA PHE A 11 7.23 -10.81 20.18
C PHE A 11 8.69 -10.54 19.78
N LEU A 12 9.63 -11.30 20.35
CA LEU A 12 11.07 -11.11 20.13
C LEU A 12 11.62 -11.88 18.93
N ASP A 13 10.80 -12.65 18.21
CA ASP A 13 11.22 -13.38 17.02
C ASP A 13 11.06 -12.50 15.76
N PRO A 14 12.16 -11.95 15.21
CA PRO A 14 12.11 -11.02 14.09
C PRO A 14 11.64 -11.67 12.78
N GLY A 15 11.62 -13.00 12.69
CA GLY A 15 11.13 -13.75 11.52
C GLY A 15 9.66 -14.14 11.59
N ARG A 16 9.00 -13.89 12.73
CA ARG A 16 7.67 -14.41 13.08
C ARG A 16 6.65 -13.28 13.24
N GLY A 17 6.76 -12.27 12.37
CA GLY A 17 5.66 -11.32 12.18
C GLY A 17 4.39 -12.08 11.75
N PRO A 18 3.19 -11.52 12.00
CA PRO A 18 1.96 -12.12 11.53
C PRO A 18 2.08 -12.43 10.04
N ASP A 19 1.70 -13.66 9.64
CA ASP A 19 1.62 -14.08 8.25
C ASP A 19 0.81 -13.01 7.50
N GLN A 20 1.47 -12.13 6.73
CA GLN A 20 0.81 -11.09 5.93
C GLN A 20 0.11 -11.69 4.70
N ARG A 21 -0.42 -12.90 4.86
CA ARG A 21 -1.40 -13.53 3.98
C ARG A 21 -2.73 -12.82 4.24
N GLY A 22 -2.77 -11.52 3.97
CA GLY A 22 -4.01 -10.79 4.01
C GLY A 22 -5.00 -11.51 3.11
N ASP A 23 -6.20 -11.74 3.61
CA ASP A 23 -7.32 -12.31 2.86
C ASP A 23 -7.84 -11.30 1.82
N PHE A 24 -6.92 -10.68 1.10
CA PHE A 24 -7.19 -9.55 0.25
C PHE A 24 -8.16 -9.98 -0.85
N ARG A 25 -9.39 -9.47 -0.78
CA ARG A 25 -10.41 -9.65 -1.82
C ARG A 25 -9.89 -9.20 -3.20
N ILE A 26 -8.99 -8.22 -3.23
CA ILE A 26 -8.32 -7.71 -4.43
C ILE A 26 -6.82 -7.89 -4.23
N SER A 27 -6.16 -8.45 -5.24
CA SER A 27 -4.71 -8.66 -5.21
C SER A 27 -3.96 -7.36 -4.88
N PRO A 28 -3.04 -7.37 -3.89
CA PRO A 28 -2.19 -6.22 -3.55
C PRO A 28 -1.43 -5.65 -4.74
N THR A 29 -1.14 -6.49 -5.74
CA THR A 29 -0.42 -6.10 -6.96
C THR A 29 -1.10 -4.97 -7.71
N VAL A 30 -2.43 -4.85 -7.65
CA VAL A 30 -3.17 -3.75 -8.31
C VAL A 30 -2.80 -2.39 -7.71
N PHE A 31 -2.76 -2.30 -6.38
CA PHE A 31 -2.41 -1.07 -5.68
C PHE A 31 -0.94 -0.69 -5.91
N VAL A 32 -0.04 -1.69 -5.88
CA VAL A 32 1.39 -1.50 -6.18
C VAL A 32 1.58 -1.00 -7.61
N ALA A 33 0.88 -1.59 -8.58
CA ALA A 33 0.96 -1.17 -9.97
C ALA A 33 0.49 0.27 -10.17
N MET A 34 -0.63 0.66 -9.54
CA MET A 34 -1.12 2.04 -9.59
C MET A 34 -0.14 3.03 -8.94
N LEU A 35 0.44 2.66 -7.80
CA LEU A 35 1.44 3.48 -7.11
C LEU A 35 2.67 3.72 -8.01
N VAL A 36 3.23 2.65 -8.59
CA VAL A 36 4.38 2.73 -9.50
C VAL A 36 4.04 3.55 -10.75
N ALA A 37 2.88 3.30 -11.35
CA ALA A 37 2.42 4.06 -12.52
C ALA A 37 2.26 5.56 -12.21
N GLY A 38 1.62 5.89 -11.09
CA GLY A 38 1.46 7.27 -10.64
C GLY A 38 2.79 7.97 -10.39
N PHE A 39 3.76 7.28 -9.78
CA PHE A 39 5.13 7.79 -9.62
C PHE A 39 5.81 8.05 -10.96
N VAL A 40 5.80 7.07 -11.88
CA VAL A 40 6.40 7.22 -13.21
C VAL A 40 5.79 8.41 -13.95
N ILE A 41 4.46 8.52 -13.99
CA ILE A 41 3.74 9.62 -14.64
C ILE A 41 4.10 10.96 -13.99
N GLY A 42 4.13 11.02 -12.65
CA GLY A 42 4.50 12.22 -11.90
C GLY A 42 5.94 12.67 -12.19
N THR A 43 6.89 11.73 -12.20
CA THR A 43 8.30 11.98 -12.52
C THR A 43 8.47 12.47 -13.95
N VAL A 44 7.82 11.82 -14.93
CA VAL A 44 7.81 12.28 -16.33
C VAL A 44 7.20 13.69 -16.40
N GLY A 45 6.15 13.96 -15.64
CA GLY A 45 5.52 15.27 -15.53
C GLY A 45 6.45 16.35 -14.98
N HIS A 46 7.29 16.01 -14.01
CA HIS A 46 8.32 16.92 -13.51
C HIS A 46 9.40 17.19 -14.57
N LEU A 47 9.88 16.16 -15.24
CA LEU A 47 10.90 16.30 -16.29
C LEU A 47 10.40 17.13 -17.47
N ALA A 48 9.15 16.91 -17.89
CA ALA A 48 8.48 17.66 -18.95
C ALA A 48 7.95 19.04 -18.49
N ARG A 49 8.08 19.39 -17.21
CA ARG A 49 7.48 20.59 -16.59
C ARG A 49 5.97 20.72 -16.83
N SER A 50 5.28 19.60 -17.00
CA SER A 50 3.83 19.54 -17.21
C SER A 50 3.09 19.42 -15.88
N ARG A 51 2.40 20.50 -15.48
CA ARG A 51 1.56 20.52 -14.27
C ARG A 51 0.41 19.51 -14.34
N THR A 52 -0.16 19.31 -15.53
CA THR A 52 -1.23 18.32 -15.74
C THR A 52 -0.74 16.92 -15.47
N LEU A 53 0.44 16.56 -16.00
CA LEU A 53 0.98 15.21 -15.84
C LEU A 53 1.41 14.95 -14.37
N GLN A 54 1.95 15.97 -13.70
CA GLN A 54 2.22 15.91 -12.25
C GLN A 54 0.93 15.66 -11.47
N ALA A 55 -0.13 16.42 -11.74
CA ALA A 55 -1.42 16.26 -11.07
C ALA A 55 -2.04 14.88 -11.31
N VAL A 56 -1.96 14.35 -12.53
CA VAL A 56 -2.42 12.98 -12.85
C VAL A 56 -1.63 11.94 -12.06
N GLY A 57 -0.30 12.06 -12.00
CA GLY A 57 0.55 11.14 -11.23
C GLY A 57 0.22 11.15 -9.73
N ILE A 58 0.11 12.34 -9.14
CA ILE A 58 -0.30 12.53 -7.74
C ILE A 58 -1.69 11.94 -7.49
N GLY A 59 -2.64 12.21 -8.40
CA GLY A 59 -3.99 11.68 -8.32
C GLY A 59 -4.02 10.15 -8.33
N LEU A 60 -3.21 9.51 -9.19
CA LEU A 60 -3.08 8.05 -9.23
C LEU A 60 -2.51 7.46 -7.94
N ILE A 61 -1.49 8.10 -7.36
CA ILE A 61 -0.93 7.69 -6.07
C ILE A 61 -2.00 7.80 -4.98
N PHE A 62 -2.70 8.93 -4.91
CA PHE A 62 -3.76 9.15 -3.93
C PHE A 62 -4.93 8.17 -4.10
N LEU A 63 -5.27 7.84 -5.34
CA LEU A 63 -6.28 6.83 -5.64
C LEU A 63 -5.85 5.44 -5.11
N ALA A 64 -4.60 5.06 -5.35
CA ALA A 64 -4.05 3.78 -4.92
C ALA A 64 -3.97 3.63 -3.39
N THR A 65 -3.58 4.69 -2.66
CA THR A 65 -3.27 4.59 -1.23
C THR A 65 -4.39 5.05 -0.32
N VAL A 66 -5.32 5.88 -0.81
CA VAL A 66 -6.38 6.48 0.02
C VAL A 66 -7.75 6.08 -0.50
N LEU A 67 -8.12 6.51 -1.70
CA LEU A 67 -9.50 6.43 -2.16
C LEU A 67 -9.96 4.99 -2.42
N VAL A 68 -9.17 4.15 -3.09
CA VAL A 68 -9.56 2.75 -3.35
C VAL A 68 -9.65 1.96 -2.03
N PRO A 69 -8.65 2.02 -1.12
CA PRO A 69 -8.79 1.38 0.20
C PRO A 69 -10.01 1.87 0.99
N LEU A 70 -10.28 3.17 1.00
CA LEU A 70 -11.49 3.73 1.65
C LEU A 70 -12.78 3.21 1.02
N ALA A 71 -12.87 3.22 -0.31
CA ALA A 71 -14.05 2.74 -1.02
C ALA A 71 -14.31 1.25 -0.73
N LEU A 72 -13.25 0.44 -0.67
CA LEU A 72 -13.33 -0.99 -0.31
C LEU A 72 -13.59 -1.23 1.18
N GLY A 73 -13.23 -0.29 2.05
CA GLY A 73 -13.52 -0.34 3.48
C GLY A 73 -14.97 0.04 3.81
N VAL A 74 -15.53 1.05 3.12
CA VAL A 74 -16.91 1.53 3.32
C VAL A 74 -17.95 0.65 2.65
N SER A 75 -17.58 -0.08 1.59
CA SER A 75 -18.46 -1.03 0.90
C SER A 75 -18.53 -2.43 1.57
N ARG A 76 -18.04 -2.54 2.81
CA ARG A 76 -18.16 -3.72 3.68
C ARG A 76 -19.19 -3.48 4.75
#